data_AF-A0A1Z4JQW8-F1
#
_entry.id   AF-A0A1Z4JQW8-F1
#
_cell.length_a   1.000
_cell.length_b   1.000
_cell.length_c   1.000
_cell.angle_alpha   90.00
_cell.angle_beta   90.00
_cell.angle_gamma   90.00
#
_symmetry.space_group_name_H-M   'P 1'
#
loop_
_entity.id
_entity.type
_entity.pdbx_description
1 polymer ?
#
loop_
_entity_poly.entity_id
_entity_poly.type
_entity_poly.pdbx_seq_one_letter_code
_entity_poly.pdbx_strand_id
1 'polypeptide(L)'
;MNPLKLRLEECSAFGILVLNYLEKNPQTNMSQLARDVNISRAGLGWICRKESNPDERTANRIARIIGVDLTEVARLVHENKIEKLARRSALEYATKFSKDSVHIVIPQEDAIAGLNAIVQAFHTVTRSVPEIEKPTDFQIYKQAYEIVKRQFLARNIPRKQKTTI
;
A
#
# COMPACT_ATOMS: atom_id res chain seq x y z
N MET A 1 -10.27 -27.96 -11.74
CA MET A 1 -10.37 -27.80 -10.27
C MET A 1 -8.96 -28.00 -9.70
N ASN A 2 -8.30 -27.13 -8.93
CA ASN A 2 -8.68 -26.02 -8.05
C ASN A 2 -7.45 -25.07 -8.00
N PRO A 3 -7.37 -23.94 -8.75
CA PRO A 3 -6.04 -23.44 -9.11
C PRO A 3 -5.43 -22.39 -8.17
N LEU A 4 -6.13 -21.88 -7.18
CA LEU A 4 -5.61 -21.12 -6.04
C LEU A 4 -6.90 -20.81 -5.28
N LYS A 5 -7.27 -21.62 -4.28
CA LYS A 5 -8.34 -21.25 -3.35
C LYS A 5 -7.81 -20.09 -2.49
N LEU A 6 -7.62 -18.92 -3.11
CA LEU A 6 -7.43 -17.69 -2.37
C LEU A 6 -8.75 -17.48 -1.64
N ARG A 7 -8.69 -17.63 -0.32
CA ARG A 7 -9.82 -17.27 0.52
C ARG A 7 -9.93 -15.75 0.51
N LEU A 8 -11.14 -15.22 0.41
CA LEU A 8 -11.36 -13.77 0.38
C LEU A 8 -10.74 -13.10 1.62
N GLU A 9 -10.76 -13.80 2.76
CA GLU A 9 -10.16 -13.34 4.02
C GLU A 9 -8.63 -13.16 3.95
N GLU A 10 -7.93 -13.87 3.06
CA GLU A 10 -6.48 -13.77 2.85
C GLU A 10 -6.10 -12.67 1.84
N CYS A 11 -7.08 -12.15 1.11
CA CYS A 11 -6.85 -11.17 0.05
C CYS A 11 -6.77 -9.74 0.58
N SER A 12 -5.83 -8.97 0.02
CA SER A 12 -5.85 -7.52 0.18
C SER A 12 -7.05 -6.94 -0.59
N ALA A 13 -7.46 -5.72 -0.30
CA ALA A 13 -8.52 -5.06 -1.06
C ALA A 13 -8.19 -5.00 -2.58
N PHE A 14 -6.92 -4.78 -2.93
CA PHE A 14 -6.46 -4.92 -4.32
C PHE A 14 -6.64 -6.34 -4.88
N GLY A 15 -6.30 -7.37 -4.10
CA GLY A 15 -6.53 -8.76 -4.49
C GLY A 15 -8.01 -9.10 -4.68
N ILE A 16 -8.89 -8.51 -3.87
CA ILE A 16 -10.34 -8.67 -4.02
C ILE A 16 -10.83 -8.10 -5.36
N LEU A 17 -10.27 -6.98 -5.83
CA LEU A 17 -10.59 -6.46 -7.17
C LEU A 17 -10.24 -7.46 -8.28
N VAL A 18 -9.09 -8.12 -8.16
CA VAL A 18 -8.66 -9.15 -9.11
C VAL A 18 -9.60 -10.36 -9.08
N LEU A 19 -9.97 -10.83 -7.88
CA LEU A 19 -10.91 -11.95 -7.74
C LEU A 19 -12.29 -11.62 -8.29
N ASN A 20 -12.83 -10.43 -7.97
CA ASN A 20 -14.10 -9.95 -8.49
C ASN A 20 -14.11 -9.88 -10.02
N TYR A 21 -13.00 -9.47 -10.64
CA TYR A 21 -12.86 -9.49 -12.10
C TYR A 21 -12.95 -10.92 -12.65
N LEU A 22 -12.23 -11.88 -12.07
CA LEU A 22 -12.27 -13.28 -12.51
C LEU A 22 -13.65 -13.91 -12.34
N GLU A 23 -14.37 -13.57 -11.27
CA GLU A 23 -15.74 -14.02 -11.05
C GLU A 23 -16.72 -13.47 -12.09
N LYS A 24 -16.58 -12.18 -12.45
CA LYS A 24 -17.42 -11.53 -13.48
C LYS A 24 -17.07 -11.94 -14.90
N ASN A 25 -15.87 -12.48 -15.12
CA ASN A 25 -15.37 -12.86 -16.44
C ASN A 25 -15.00 -14.35 -16.46
N PRO A 26 -15.97 -15.27 -16.45
CA PRO A 26 -15.73 -16.71 -16.31
C PRO A 26 -14.89 -17.33 -17.44
N GLN A 27 -14.76 -16.62 -18.57
CA GLN A 27 -13.88 -17.00 -19.68
C GLN A 27 -12.39 -16.76 -19.39
N THR A 28 -12.08 -15.94 -18.38
CA THR A 28 -10.71 -15.63 -17.95
C THR A 28 -10.42 -16.33 -16.63
N ASN A 29 -9.43 -17.22 -16.62
CA ASN A 29 -8.95 -17.83 -15.38
C ASN A 29 -7.64 -17.18 -14.92
N MET A 30 -7.21 -17.50 -13.69
CA MET A 30 -5.97 -16.96 -13.09
C MET A 30 -4.72 -17.13 -13.98
N SER A 31 -4.59 -18.26 -14.70
CA SER A 31 -3.45 -18.48 -15.60
C SER A 31 -3.50 -17.57 -16.82
N GLN A 32 -4.69 -17.33 -17.36
CA GLN A 32 -4.89 -16.43 -18.50
C GLN A 32 -4.60 -14.99 -18.09
N LEU A 33 -5.19 -14.51 -16.99
CA LEU A 33 -4.93 -13.16 -16.48
C LEU A 33 -3.45 -12.95 -16.16
N ALA A 34 -2.77 -13.93 -15.55
CA ALA A 34 -1.34 -13.83 -15.27
C ALA A 34 -0.51 -13.68 -16.55
N ARG A 35 -0.88 -14.41 -17.62
CA ARG A 35 -0.25 -14.29 -18.94
C ARG A 35 -0.47 -12.90 -19.55
N ASP A 36 -1.68 -12.37 -19.46
CA ASP A 36 -2.02 -11.06 -20.02
C ASP A 36 -1.27 -9.92 -19.28
N VAL A 37 -1.11 -10.06 -17.95
CA VAL A 37 -0.30 -9.16 -17.10
C VAL A 37 1.21 -9.35 -17.31
N ASN A 38 1.61 -10.47 -17.94
CA ASN A 38 2.99 -10.92 -18.11
C ASN A 38 3.71 -11.19 -16.77
N ILE A 39 3.09 -12.00 -15.91
CA ILE A 39 3.67 -12.53 -14.67
C ILE A 39 3.31 -14.02 -14.53
N SER A 40 3.94 -14.72 -13.59
CA SER A 40 3.57 -16.11 -13.31
C SER A 40 2.21 -16.18 -12.60
N ARG A 41 1.47 -17.28 -12.78
CA ARG A 41 0.22 -17.54 -12.02
C ARG A 41 0.46 -17.50 -10.51
N ALA A 42 1.58 -18.04 -10.04
CA ALA A 42 1.95 -17.96 -8.63
C ALA A 42 2.22 -16.51 -8.19
N GLY A 43 2.87 -15.71 -9.03
CA GLY A 43 3.08 -14.28 -8.80
C GLY A 43 1.78 -13.49 -8.70
N LEU A 44 0.83 -13.75 -9.60
CA LEU A 44 -0.51 -13.15 -9.52
C LEU A 44 -1.24 -13.55 -8.23
N GLY A 45 -1.18 -14.85 -7.89
CA GLY A 45 -1.75 -15.36 -6.64
C GLY A 45 -1.11 -14.73 -5.39
N TRP A 46 0.21 -14.51 -5.41
CA TRP A 46 0.93 -13.84 -4.32
C TRP A 46 0.52 -12.37 -4.19
N ILE A 47 0.44 -11.64 -5.29
CA ILE A 47 0.04 -10.22 -5.32
C ILE A 47 -1.37 -9.98 -4.77
N CYS A 48 -2.27 -10.96 -4.93
CA CYS A 48 -3.62 -10.85 -4.39
C CYS A 48 -3.68 -10.94 -2.84
N ARG A 49 -2.61 -11.38 -2.18
CA ARG A 49 -2.61 -11.61 -0.73
C ARG A 49 -2.31 -10.35 0.07
N LYS A 50 -2.83 -10.30 1.30
CA LYS A 50 -2.55 -9.29 2.33
C LYS A 50 -1.06 -9.12 2.61
N GLU A 51 -0.23 -10.14 2.40
CA GLU A 51 1.21 -10.13 2.66
C GLU A 51 2.02 -9.50 1.53
N SER A 52 1.43 -9.26 0.36
CA SER A 52 2.11 -8.77 -0.83
C SER A 52 1.69 -7.35 -1.19
N ASN A 53 2.55 -6.66 -1.95
CA ASN A 53 2.20 -5.42 -2.63
C ASN A 53 2.88 -5.43 -4.00
N PRO A 54 2.13 -5.27 -5.10
CA PRO A 54 2.73 -5.13 -6.41
C PRO A 54 3.55 -3.83 -6.51
N ASP A 55 4.54 -3.82 -7.40
CA ASP A 55 5.13 -2.56 -7.85
C ASP A 55 4.15 -1.79 -8.76
N GLU A 56 4.43 -0.52 -9.00
CA GLU A 56 3.60 0.36 -9.83
C GLU A 56 3.37 -0.22 -11.23
N ARG A 57 4.42 -0.75 -11.85
CA ARG A 57 4.34 -1.30 -13.21
C ARG A 57 3.36 -2.48 -13.28
N THR A 58 3.45 -3.38 -12.32
CA THR A 58 2.60 -4.57 -12.24
C THR A 58 1.17 -4.20 -11.86
N ALA A 59 1.00 -3.32 -10.88
CA ALA A 59 -0.31 -2.81 -10.48
C ALA A 59 -1.04 -2.14 -11.65
N ASN A 60 -0.34 -1.27 -12.40
CA ASN A 60 -0.90 -0.58 -13.56
C ASN A 60 -1.30 -1.54 -14.69
N ARG A 61 -0.52 -2.60 -14.93
CA ARG A 61 -0.89 -3.63 -15.93
C ARG A 61 -2.15 -4.37 -15.52
N ILE A 62 -2.22 -4.80 -14.26
CA ILE A 62 -3.41 -5.48 -13.73
C ILE A 62 -4.62 -4.57 -13.87
N ALA A 63 -4.53 -3.34 -13.35
CA ALA A 63 -5.60 -2.34 -13.37
C ALA A 63 -6.20 -2.13 -14.76
N ARG A 64 -5.34 -1.99 -15.78
CA ARG A 64 -5.76 -1.83 -17.18
C ARG A 64 -6.52 -3.04 -17.71
N ILE A 65 -6.09 -4.26 -17.38
CA ILE A 65 -6.75 -5.49 -17.85
C ILE A 65 -8.09 -5.68 -17.13
N ILE A 66 -8.14 -5.40 -15.82
CA ILE A 66 -9.37 -5.57 -15.03
C ILE A 66 -10.32 -4.38 -15.11
N GLY A 67 -9.94 -3.30 -15.82
CA GLY A 67 -10.77 -2.10 -16.01
C GLY A 67 -10.99 -1.28 -14.75
N VAL A 68 -10.01 -1.22 -13.85
CA VAL A 68 -10.08 -0.42 -12.61
C VAL A 68 -9.24 0.84 -12.74
N ASP A 69 -9.76 1.93 -12.16
CA ASP A 69 -9.10 3.22 -12.06
C ASP A 69 -7.72 3.14 -11.38
N LEU A 70 -6.74 3.86 -11.94
CA LEU A 70 -5.35 3.82 -11.46
C LEU A 70 -5.17 4.52 -10.12
N THR A 71 -5.95 5.57 -9.84
CA THR A 71 -5.94 6.27 -8.54
C THR A 71 -6.41 5.33 -7.44
N GLU A 72 -7.50 4.60 -7.69
CA GLU A 72 -8.03 3.60 -6.77
C GLU A 72 -7.02 2.47 -6.52
N VAL A 73 -6.36 1.96 -7.56
CA VAL A 73 -5.32 0.92 -7.39
C VAL A 73 -4.12 1.46 -6.60
N ALA A 74 -3.67 2.68 -6.87
CA ALA A 74 -2.59 3.31 -6.13
C ALA A 74 -2.93 3.41 -4.63
N ARG A 75 -4.17 3.83 -4.32
CA ARG A 75 -4.70 3.90 -2.96
C ARG A 75 -4.66 2.55 -2.25
N LEU A 76 -5.32 1.55 -2.82
CA LEU A 76 -5.43 0.21 -2.21
C LEU A 76 -4.08 -0.47 -1.98
N VAL A 77 -3.13 -0.30 -2.92
CA VAL A 77 -1.77 -0.86 -2.77
C VAL A 77 -1.02 -0.21 -1.62
N HIS A 78 -1.21 1.10 -1.36
CA HIS A 78 -0.50 1.80 -0.30
C HIS A 78 -1.19 1.68 1.07
N GLU A 79 -2.52 1.64 1.11
CA GLU A 79 -3.26 1.31 2.34
C GLU A 79 -2.87 -0.10 2.84
N ASN A 80 -2.77 -1.09 1.96
CA ASN A 80 -2.31 -2.43 2.35
C ASN A 80 -0.87 -2.44 2.89
N LYS A 81 0.00 -1.49 2.50
CA LYS A 81 1.32 -1.34 3.15
C LYS A 81 1.18 -0.91 4.62
N ILE A 82 0.26 -0.01 4.93
CA ILE A 82 -0.04 0.43 6.31
C ILE A 82 -0.65 -0.72 7.10
N GLU A 83 -1.65 -1.42 6.55
CA GLU A 83 -2.25 -2.60 7.20
C GLU A 83 -1.20 -3.68 7.53
N LYS A 84 -0.23 -3.90 6.64
CA LYS A 84 0.87 -4.84 6.90
C LYS A 84 1.76 -4.39 8.06
N LEU A 85 1.97 -3.09 8.24
CA LEU A 85 2.69 -2.57 9.40
C LEU A 85 1.86 -2.74 10.68
N ALA A 86 0.55 -2.48 10.62
CA ALA A 86 -0.38 -2.69 11.74
C ALA A 86 -0.36 -4.15 12.22
N ARG A 87 -0.49 -5.11 11.30
CA ARG A 87 -0.41 -6.55 11.59
C ARG A 87 0.90 -7.00 12.24
N ARG A 88 1.97 -6.22 12.07
CA ARG A 88 3.30 -6.47 12.65
C ARG A 88 3.55 -5.66 13.92
N SER A 89 2.53 -4.99 14.44
CA SER A 89 2.65 -4.03 15.55
C SER A 89 3.73 -2.98 15.30
N ALA A 90 3.90 -2.56 14.03
CA ALA A 90 4.94 -1.64 13.60
C ALA A 90 4.41 -0.23 13.33
N LEU A 91 3.16 0.04 13.72
CA LEU A 91 2.59 1.39 13.72
C LEU A 91 2.88 2.07 15.07
N GLU A 92 4.14 2.40 15.35
CA GLU A 92 4.55 2.96 16.64
C GLU A 92 5.19 4.33 16.49
N TYR A 93 4.65 5.30 17.22
CA TYR A 93 5.28 6.59 17.42
C TYR A 93 6.11 6.55 18.70
N ALA A 94 7.42 6.76 18.58
CA ALA A 94 8.32 6.87 19.72
C ALA A 94 9.12 8.15 19.64
N THR A 95 9.13 8.96 20.69
CA THR A 95 9.95 10.18 20.74
C THR A 95 10.48 10.40 22.14
N LYS A 96 11.57 11.17 22.23
CA LYS A 96 12.14 11.58 23.49
C LYS A 96 12.17 13.10 23.53
N PHE A 97 11.48 13.67 24.51
CA PHE A 97 11.51 15.10 24.79
C PHE A 97 12.10 15.28 26.18
N SER A 98 13.33 15.81 26.25
CA SER A 98 14.07 15.98 27.51
C SER A 98 14.27 14.64 28.26
N LYS A 99 13.70 14.50 29.47
CA LYS A 99 13.76 13.29 30.30
C LYS A 99 12.67 12.26 29.98
N ASP A 100 11.61 12.68 29.28
CA ASP A 100 10.44 11.85 29.06
C ASP A 100 10.52 11.14 27.70
N SER A 101 10.18 9.86 27.73
CA SER A 101 9.95 9.06 26.53
C SER A 101 8.46 8.87 26.33
N VAL A 102 7.98 9.22 25.14
CA VAL A 102 6.60 8.96 24.72
C VAL A 102 6.64 7.82 23.72
N HIS A 103 5.83 6.79 23.96
CA HIS A 103 5.59 5.68 23.05
C HIS A 103 4.08 5.50 22.91
N ILE A 104 3.61 5.54 21.66
CA ILE A 104 2.18 5.46 21.34
C ILE A 104 2.04 4.53 20.14
N VAL A 105 1.11 3.56 20.25
CA VAL A 105 0.67 2.78 19.10
C VAL A 105 -0.33 3.63 18.31
N ILE A 106 -0.05 3.85 17.03
CA ILE A 106 -0.92 4.61 16.14
C ILE A 106 -2.00 3.66 15.59
N PRO A 107 -3.30 3.95 15.76
CA PRO A 107 -4.37 3.18 15.15
C PRO A 107 -4.20 3.08 13.63
N GLN A 108 -4.58 1.93 13.05
CA GLN A 108 -4.42 1.70 11.61
C GLN A 108 -5.23 2.72 10.79
N GLU A 109 -6.45 2.98 11.21
CA GLU A 109 -7.38 3.96 10.65
C GLU A 109 -6.77 5.37 10.62
N ASP A 110 -6.09 5.79 11.70
CA ASP A 110 -5.43 7.10 11.75
C ASP A 110 -4.25 7.18 10.77
N ALA A 111 -3.47 6.10 10.65
CA ALA A 111 -2.36 6.04 9.70
C ALA A 111 -2.85 6.06 8.24
N ILE A 112 -3.96 5.39 7.94
CA ILE A 112 -4.62 5.44 6.62
C ILE A 112 -5.21 6.83 6.36
N ALA A 113 -5.86 7.45 7.34
CA ALA A 113 -6.39 8.80 7.22
C ALA A 113 -5.26 9.81 6.95
N GLY A 114 -4.13 9.68 7.65
CA GLY A 114 -2.93 10.50 7.42
C GLY A 114 -2.35 10.33 6.01
N LEU A 115 -2.30 9.09 5.50
CA LEU A 115 -1.89 8.81 4.12
C LEU A 115 -2.79 9.57 3.13
N ASN A 116 -4.11 9.41 3.26
CA ASN A 116 -5.08 9.98 2.33
C ASN A 116 -5.13 11.52 2.42
N ALA A 117 -4.95 12.09 3.61
CA ALA A 117 -4.86 13.54 3.80
C ALA A 117 -3.64 14.15 3.08
N ILE A 118 -2.49 13.48 3.11
CA ILE A 118 -1.30 13.94 2.38
C ILE A 118 -1.52 13.88 0.87
N VAL A 119 -2.15 12.83 0.36
CA VAL A 119 -2.50 12.72 -1.07
C VAL A 119 -3.43 13.86 -1.51
N GLN A 120 -4.48 14.11 -0.73
CA GLN A 120 -5.40 15.22 -1.00
C GLN A 120 -4.68 16.58 -1.00
N ALA A 121 -3.73 16.79 -0.08
CA ALA A 121 -2.93 18.00 -0.05
C ALA A 121 -2.08 18.14 -1.33
N PHE A 122 -1.45 17.06 -1.80
CA PHE A 122 -0.71 17.03 -3.07
C PHE A 122 -1.60 17.43 -4.25
N HIS A 123 -2.79 16.85 -4.38
CA HIS A 123 -3.73 17.21 -5.45
C HIS A 123 -4.18 18.67 -5.37
N THR A 124 -4.38 19.17 -4.16
CA THR A 124 -4.78 20.57 -3.93
C THR A 124 -3.70 21.53 -4.40
N VAL A 125 -2.44 21.31 -4.02
CA VAL A 125 -1.34 22.22 -4.37
C VAL A 125 -0.89 22.10 -5.82
N THR A 126 -1.11 20.96 -6.46
CA THR A 126 -0.76 20.73 -7.88
C THR A 126 -1.89 21.04 -8.85
N ARG A 127 -3.03 21.58 -8.39
CA ARG A 127 -4.20 21.85 -9.23
C ARG A 127 -3.90 22.74 -10.45
N SER A 128 -2.99 23.69 -10.30
CA SER A 128 -2.57 24.61 -11.37
C SER A 128 -1.43 24.09 -12.24
N VAL A 129 -0.86 22.93 -11.92
CA VAL A 129 0.24 22.32 -12.68
C VAL A 129 -0.35 21.61 -13.91
N PRO A 130 0.28 21.70 -15.10
CA PRO A 130 -0.15 20.94 -16.26
C PRO A 130 -0.15 19.42 -16.00
N GLU A 131 -1.15 18.69 -16.52
CA GLU A 131 -1.33 17.26 -16.23
C GLU A 131 -0.10 16.40 -16.59
N ILE A 132 0.60 16.73 -17.67
CA ILE A 132 1.81 16.02 -18.11
C ILE A 132 2.99 16.18 -17.15
N GLU A 133 2.98 17.23 -16.32
CA GLU A 133 4.02 17.50 -15.33
C GLU A 133 3.64 17.00 -13.94
N LYS A 134 2.39 16.58 -13.73
CA LYS A 134 1.95 16.07 -12.44
C LYS A 134 2.55 14.69 -12.17
N PRO A 135 2.97 14.41 -10.92
CA PRO A 135 3.31 13.05 -10.53
C PRO A 135 2.08 12.15 -10.64
N THR A 136 2.29 10.88 -10.97
CA THR A 136 1.20 9.89 -10.98
C THR A 136 0.65 9.69 -9.58
N ASP A 137 -0.61 9.28 -9.43
CA ASP A 137 -1.15 8.96 -8.11
C ASP A 137 -0.35 7.88 -7.39
N PHE A 138 0.21 6.92 -8.14
CA PHE A 138 1.11 5.93 -7.57
C PHE A 138 2.35 6.55 -6.93
N GLN A 139 2.94 7.57 -7.57
CA GLN A 139 4.07 8.32 -7.03
C GLN A 139 3.66 9.15 -5.82
N ILE A 140 2.50 9.80 -5.87
CA ILE A 140 1.97 10.60 -4.76
C ILE A 140 1.72 9.71 -3.53
N TYR A 141 0.97 8.61 -3.69
CA TYR A 141 0.73 7.64 -2.61
C TYR A 141 2.03 7.02 -2.07
N LYS A 142 3.02 6.77 -2.93
CA LYS A 142 4.34 6.28 -2.50
C LYS A 142 5.07 7.30 -1.62
N GLN A 143 5.06 8.58 -2.02
CA GLN A 143 5.66 9.66 -1.22
C GLN A 143 4.91 9.86 0.09
N ALA A 144 3.58 9.90 0.05
CA ALA A 144 2.72 10.01 1.21
C ALA A 144 2.98 8.87 2.21
N TYR A 145 3.08 7.62 1.73
CA TYR A 145 3.42 6.47 2.57
C TYR A 145 4.79 6.63 3.24
N GLU A 146 5.81 7.10 2.52
CA GLU A 146 7.13 7.33 3.11
C GLU A 146 7.11 8.46 4.15
N ILE A 147 6.30 9.51 3.94
CA ILE A 147 6.08 10.56 4.95
C ILE A 147 5.43 9.94 6.19
N VAL A 148 4.32 9.20 6.04
CA VAL A 148 3.63 8.58 7.16
C VAL A 148 4.56 7.66 7.94
N LYS A 149 5.28 6.80 7.23
CA LYS A 149 6.23 5.85 7.81
C LYS A 149 7.37 6.55 8.56
N ARG A 150 7.97 7.60 8.00
CA ARG A 150 9.12 8.28 8.61
C ARG A 150 8.72 9.21 9.75
N GLN A 151 7.60 9.91 9.62
CA GLN A 151 7.22 10.96 10.57
C GLN A 151 6.42 10.40 11.74
N PHE A 152 5.58 9.39 11.50
CA PHE A 152 4.69 8.85 12.53
C PHE A 152 5.12 7.49 13.07
N LEU A 153 5.89 6.70 12.30
CA LEU A 153 6.19 5.30 12.67
C LEU A 153 7.67 5.01 12.96
N ALA A 154 8.56 5.99 12.75
CA ALA A 154 9.99 5.77 12.88
C ALA A 154 10.67 6.94 13.58
N ARG A 155 11.02 6.75 14.85
CA ARG A 155 12.09 7.52 15.49
C ARG A 155 12.91 6.59 16.37
N ASN A 156 14.16 6.41 15.96
CA ASN A 156 15.21 5.80 16.78
C ASN A 156 15.34 6.65 18.05
N ILE A 157 14.92 6.12 19.21
CA ILE A 157 15.33 6.70 20.49
C ILE A 157 16.86 6.60 20.49
N PRO A 158 17.61 7.73 20.49
CA PRO A 158 19.05 7.66 20.56
C PRO A 158 19.42 6.94 21.87
N ARG A 159 20.01 5.75 21.77
CA ARG A 159 20.60 5.08 22.94
C ARG A 159 21.63 6.06 23.51
N LYS A 160 21.46 6.48 24.76
CA LYS A 160 22.45 7.29 25.48
C LYS A 160 23.82 6.66 25.24
N GLN A 161 24.76 7.38 24.64
CA GLN A 161 26.17 7.04 24.74
C GLN A 161 26.46 6.97 26.24
N LYS A 162 26.85 5.80 26.74
CA LYS A 162 27.38 5.68 28.09
C LYS A 162 28.64 6.54 28.12
N THR A 163 28.58 7.69 28.76
CA THR A 163 29.77 8.42 29.18
C THR A 163 30.44 7.56 30.23
N THR A 164 31.49 6.85 29.84
CA THR A 164 32.41 6.21 30.78
C THR A 164 33.14 7.34 31.50
N ILE A 165 32.98 7.41 32.82
CA ILE A 165 33.83 8.23 33.70
C ILE A 165 35.12 7.46 33.92
#